data_AF-A0A158CIE3-F1
#
_entry.id   AF-A0A158CIE3-F1
#
_cell.length_a   1.000
_cell.length_b   1.000
_cell.length_c   1.000
_cell.angle_alpha   90.00
_cell.angle_beta   90.00
_cell.angle_gamma   90.00
#
_symmetry.space_group_name_H-M   'P 1'
#
loop_
_entity.id
_entity.type
_entity.pdbx_description
1 polymer ?
#
loop_
_entity_poly.entity_id
_entity_poly.type
_entity_poly.pdbx_seq_one_letter_code
_entity_poly.pdbx_strand_id
1 'polypeptide(L)'
;MKDLFDFANFGEGAMRAKLYRRTEGAASPYVFLNRRGEPWSDKGLCNAYRKLWCPASAIQPALDFKVTPHMLRHTFATLELYAESQTHNLGFALAWVRDRLGHASITTTTAYVHCLDMLGEQLLNQYEREIDALLIAGEKQ
;
A
#
# COMPACT_ATOMS: atom_id res chain seq x y z
N MET A 1 -2.23 -10.21 11.60
CA MET A 1 -2.47 -9.52 12.89
C MET A 1 -1.36 -9.77 13.92
N LYS A 2 -0.71 -10.95 13.91
CA LYS A 2 0.43 -11.27 14.78
C LYS A 2 1.59 -10.26 14.69
N ASP A 3 2.00 -9.85 13.49
CA ASP A 3 3.17 -8.97 13.34
C ASP A 3 2.97 -7.57 13.92
N LEU A 4 1.75 -7.02 13.79
CA LEU A 4 1.42 -5.72 14.40
C LEU A 4 1.39 -5.83 15.93
N PHE A 5 0.84 -6.93 16.44
CA PHE A 5 0.85 -7.21 17.88
C PHE A 5 2.29 -7.36 18.40
N ASP A 6 3.13 -8.09 17.69
CA ASP A 6 4.54 -8.29 18.04
C ASP A 6 5.32 -6.97 17.98
N PHE A 7 5.10 -6.16 16.94
CA PHE A 7 5.67 -4.82 16.81
C PHE A 7 5.31 -3.93 17.99
N ALA A 8 4.04 -3.90 18.39
CA ALA A 8 3.53 -3.03 19.44
C ALA A 8 3.99 -3.47 20.85
N ASN A 9 4.10 -4.78 21.11
CA ASN A 9 4.34 -5.32 22.45
C ASN A 9 5.79 -5.74 22.71
N PHE A 10 6.50 -6.24 21.70
CA PHE A 10 7.82 -6.87 21.87
C PHE A 10 8.92 -6.28 20.99
N GLY A 11 8.57 -5.65 19.87
CA GLY A 11 9.52 -5.14 18.88
C GLY A 11 9.90 -3.66 19.05
N GLU A 12 10.23 -3.04 17.92
CA GLU A 12 10.62 -1.62 17.87
C GLU A 12 9.51 -0.68 18.35
N GLY A 13 8.23 -1.03 18.16
CA GLY A 13 7.10 -0.23 18.63
C GLY A 13 7.09 -0.10 20.16
N ALA A 14 7.29 -1.21 20.88
CA ALA A 14 7.40 -1.21 22.34
C ALA A 14 8.58 -0.37 22.85
N MET A 15 9.73 -0.47 22.18
CA MET A 15 10.91 0.34 22.51
C MET A 15 10.64 1.83 22.31
N ARG A 16 10.04 2.21 21.18
CA ARG A 16 9.70 3.61 20.89
C ARG A 16 8.61 4.15 21.84
N ALA A 17 7.64 3.32 22.24
CA ALA A 17 6.62 3.70 23.21
C ALA A 17 7.20 3.93 24.61
N LYS A 18 8.21 3.15 25.02
CA LYS A 18 8.97 3.40 26.26
C LYS A 18 9.72 4.74 26.17
N LEU A 19 10.31 5.05 25.02
CA LEU A 19 11.01 6.32 24.79
C LEU A 19 10.04 7.51 24.88
N TYR A 20 8.87 7.42 24.24
CA TYR A 20 7.81 8.43 24.37
C TYR A 20 7.42 8.63 25.84
N ARG A 21 7.17 7.56 26.58
CA ARG A 21 6.80 7.66 28.00
C ARG A 21 7.86 8.35 28.85
N ARG A 22 9.14 8.12 28.56
CA ARG A 22 10.23 8.79 29.28
C ARG A 22 10.26 10.30 29.01
N THR A 23 9.95 10.71 27.78
CA THR A 23 9.99 12.11 27.35
C THR A 23 8.74 12.87 27.78
N GLU A 24 7.55 12.29 27.58
CA GLU A 24 6.24 12.95 27.75
C GLU A 24 5.58 12.60 29.10
N GLY A 25 6.13 11.66 29.87
CA GLY A 25 5.58 11.23 31.17
C GLY A 25 4.30 10.37 31.10
N ALA A 26 3.74 10.16 29.90
CA ALA A 26 2.49 9.43 29.69
C ALA A 26 2.64 8.29 28.66
N ALA A 27 1.66 7.37 28.63
CA ALA A 27 1.59 6.38 27.57
C ALA A 27 1.31 7.03 26.22
N SER A 28 1.97 6.55 25.15
CA SER A 28 1.74 7.06 23.79
C SER A 28 0.32 6.72 23.33
N PRO A 29 -0.45 7.71 22.83
CA PRO A 29 -1.71 7.43 22.14
C PRO A 29 -1.49 6.91 20.70
N TYR A 30 -0.26 6.96 20.19
CA TYR A 30 0.11 6.53 18.84
C TYR A 30 0.76 5.15 18.83
N VAL A 31 0.35 4.31 17.89
CA VAL A 31 0.95 2.98 17.65
C VAL A 31 2.30 3.09 16.94
N PHE A 32 2.40 3.98 15.94
CA PHE A 32 3.62 4.16 15.15
C PHE A 32 4.34 5.44 15.54
N LEU A 33 5.50 5.26 16.19
CA LEU A 33 6.41 6.34 16.54
C LEU A 33 7.65 6.30 15.65
N ASN A 34 8.35 7.43 15.53
CA ASN A 34 9.60 7.53 14.81
C ASN A 34 10.78 7.00 15.67
N ARG A 35 12.01 7.03 15.14
CA ARG A 35 13.20 6.53 15.87
C ARG A 35 13.52 7.31 17.15
N ARG A 36 13.01 8.53 17.30
CA ARG A 36 13.14 9.38 18.50
C ARG A 36 12.00 9.15 19.49
N GLY A 37 11.06 8.26 19.19
CA GLY A 37 9.90 8.02 20.03
C GLY A 37 8.82 9.09 19.88
N GLU A 38 8.88 9.95 18.86
CA GLU A 38 7.89 11.00 18.62
C GLU A 38 6.90 10.56 17.52
N PRO A 39 5.73 11.20 17.41
CA PRO A 39 4.82 10.96 16.29
C PRO A 39 5.47 11.22 14.94
N TRP A 40 5.05 10.48 13.91
CA TRP A 40 5.48 10.77 12.54
C TRP A 40 4.83 12.05 12.04
N SER A 41 5.63 12.92 11.42
CA SER A 41 5.13 13.99 10.57
C SER A 41 5.01 13.52 9.12
N ASP A 42 4.15 14.16 8.32
CA ASP A 42 3.99 13.85 6.90
C ASP A 42 5.31 13.92 6.14
N LYS A 43 6.09 14.98 6.39
CA LYS A 43 7.43 15.13 5.81
C LYS A 43 8.37 14.03 6.28
N GLY A 44 8.33 13.68 7.57
CA GLY A 44 9.12 12.59 8.14
C GLY A 44 8.83 11.26 7.46
N LEU A 45 7.55 10.94 7.26
CA LEU A 45 7.11 9.70 6.62
C LEU A 45 7.54 9.66 5.15
N CYS A 46 7.31 10.74 4.39
CA CYS A 46 7.79 10.86 3.00
C CYS A 46 9.31 10.74 2.90
N ASN A 47 10.05 11.31 3.85
CA ASN A 47 11.51 11.19 3.90
C ASN A 47 11.96 9.76 4.21
N ALA A 48 11.22 9.03 5.05
CA ALA A 48 11.49 7.62 5.33
C ALA A 48 11.32 6.77 4.06
N TYR A 49 10.24 6.97 3.30
CA TYR A 49 10.02 6.29 2.01
C TYR A 49 11.05 6.66 0.95
N ARG A 50 11.50 7.93 0.92
CA ARG A 50 12.56 8.36 -0.01
C ARG A 50 13.83 7.54 0.13
N LYS A 51 14.16 7.08 1.34
CA LYS A 51 15.36 6.25 1.58
C LYS A 51 15.32 4.90 0.88
N LEU A 52 14.13 4.41 0.51
CA LEU A 52 13.96 3.10 -0.13
C LEU A 52 14.32 3.11 -1.61
N TRP A 53 14.23 4.26 -2.28
CA TRP A 53 14.37 4.35 -3.73
C TRP A 53 15.35 5.41 -4.22
N CYS A 54 15.72 6.40 -3.41
CA CYS A 54 16.59 7.48 -3.83
C CYS A 54 18.07 7.04 -3.79
N PRO A 55 18.81 7.09 -4.92
CA PRO A 55 20.23 6.70 -4.95
C PRO A 55 21.14 7.58 -4.06
N ALA A 56 20.73 8.82 -3.79
CA ALA A 56 21.46 9.74 -2.92
C ALA A 56 21.18 9.51 -1.41
N SER A 57 20.45 8.44 -1.06
CA SER A 57 20.17 8.05 0.32
C SER A 57 21.42 7.49 1.00
N ALA A 58 21.48 7.59 2.34
CA ALA A 58 22.55 7.00 3.15
C ALA A 58 22.53 5.45 3.17
N ILE A 59 21.49 4.84 2.60
CA ILE A 59 21.29 3.39 2.53
C ILE A 59 21.14 3.05 1.05
N GLN A 60 21.71 1.92 0.61
CA GLN A 60 21.49 1.40 -0.73
C GLN A 60 19.98 1.27 -0.99
N PRO A 61 19.47 1.87 -2.08
CA PRO A 61 18.05 1.79 -2.38
C PRO A 61 17.65 0.33 -2.66
N ALA A 62 16.55 -0.09 -2.06
CA ALA A 62 15.98 -1.42 -2.26
C ALA A 62 15.04 -1.46 -3.47
N LEU A 63 14.61 -0.29 -3.96
CA LEU A 63 13.67 -0.12 -5.06
C LEU A 63 14.31 0.78 -6.12
N ASP A 64 14.05 0.47 -7.38
CA ASP A 64 14.50 1.24 -8.55
C ASP A 64 13.48 2.30 -9.00
N PHE A 65 12.29 2.31 -8.41
CA PHE A 65 11.22 3.27 -8.71
C PHE A 65 10.82 4.13 -7.52
N LYS A 66 10.33 5.34 -7.80
CA LYS A 66 9.86 6.27 -6.77
C LYS A 66 8.66 5.70 -6.03
N VAL A 67 8.74 5.66 -4.70
CA VAL A 67 7.62 5.30 -3.83
C VAL A 67 7.33 6.39 -2.81
N THR A 68 6.04 6.65 -2.59
CA THR A 68 5.54 7.55 -1.55
C THR A 68 4.38 6.91 -0.79
N PRO A 69 4.07 7.37 0.43
CA PRO A 69 2.90 6.87 1.17
C PRO A 69 1.58 7.01 0.39
N HIS A 70 1.41 8.08 -0.38
CA HIS A 70 0.20 8.29 -1.17
C HIS A 70 0.05 7.28 -2.30
N MET A 71 1.15 6.79 -2.87
CA MET A 71 1.10 5.73 -3.87
C MET A 71 0.57 4.42 -3.30
N LEU A 72 0.94 4.08 -2.05
CA LEU A 72 0.37 2.90 -1.39
C LEU A 72 -1.14 3.02 -1.17
N ARG A 73 -1.62 4.24 -0.85
CA ARG A 73 -3.07 4.52 -0.77
C ARG A 73 -3.75 4.29 -2.11
N HIS A 74 -3.15 4.74 -3.21
CA HIS A 74 -3.66 4.47 -4.55
C HIS A 74 -3.63 2.98 -4.88
N THR A 75 -2.53 2.27 -4.58
CA THR A 75 -2.43 0.81 -4.80
C THR A 75 -3.54 0.05 -4.09
N PHE A 76 -3.81 0.37 -2.82
CA PHE A 76 -4.94 -0.22 -2.10
C PHE A 76 -6.27 0.08 -2.81
N ALA A 77 -6.50 1.34 -3.18
CA ALA A 77 -7.74 1.74 -3.83
C ALA A 77 -7.99 1.02 -5.16
N THR A 78 -6.96 0.90 -6.00
CA THR A 78 -7.08 0.25 -7.32
C THR A 78 -7.30 -1.24 -7.20
N LEU A 79 -6.57 -1.91 -6.30
CA LEU A 79 -6.68 -3.36 -6.11
C LEU A 79 -8.03 -3.74 -5.51
N GLU A 80 -8.49 -3.01 -4.49
CA GLU A 80 -9.79 -3.29 -3.87
C GLU A 80 -10.96 -2.94 -4.79
N LEU A 81 -10.87 -1.83 -5.55
CA LEU A 81 -11.91 -1.50 -6.54
C LEU A 81 -12.01 -2.61 -7.58
N TYR A 82 -10.87 -3.11 -8.05
CA TYR A 82 -10.85 -4.22 -9.00
C TYR A 82 -11.46 -5.48 -8.39
N ALA A 83 -10.98 -5.93 -7.23
CA ALA A 83 -11.48 -7.13 -6.56
C ALA A 83 -13.00 -7.07 -6.32
N GLU A 84 -13.50 -5.96 -5.78
CA GLU A 84 -14.93 -5.79 -5.52
C GLU A 84 -15.76 -5.65 -6.79
N SER A 85 -15.20 -5.13 -7.88
CA SER A 85 -15.88 -5.07 -9.19
C SER A 85 -16.04 -6.43 -9.87
N GLN A 86 -15.24 -7.44 -9.48
CA GLN A 86 -15.37 -8.81 -10.00
C GLN A 86 -16.52 -9.58 -9.33
N THR A 87 -16.84 -9.24 -8.09
CA THR A 87 -17.86 -9.93 -7.28
C THR A 87 -19.18 -9.17 -7.18
N HIS A 88 -19.12 -7.84 -7.30
CA HIS A 88 -20.26 -6.93 -7.17
C HIS A 88 -20.33 -5.95 -8.34
N ASN A 89 -21.42 -5.17 -8.41
CA ASN A 89 -21.50 -4.09 -9.40
C ASN A 89 -20.55 -2.93 -9.06
N LEU A 90 -20.20 -2.14 -10.07
CA LEU A 90 -19.27 -1.02 -9.93
C LEU A 90 -19.69 0.01 -8.88
N GLY A 91 -20.99 0.25 -8.72
CA GLY A 91 -21.51 1.19 -7.72
C GLY A 91 -21.21 0.73 -6.29
N PHE A 92 -21.37 -0.57 -6.02
CA PHE A 92 -21.00 -1.17 -4.75
C PHE A 92 -19.50 -1.09 -4.50
N ALA A 93 -18.69 -1.48 -5.49
CA ALA A 93 -17.23 -1.44 -5.39
C ALA A 93 -16.71 -0.02 -5.10
N LEU A 94 -17.28 1.00 -5.75
CA LEU A 94 -16.94 2.40 -5.49
C LEU A 94 -17.32 2.85 -4.07
N ALA A 95 -18.49 2.46 -3.59
CA ALA A 95 -18.94 2.77 -2.22
C ALA A 95 -18.04 2.07 -1.18
N TRP A 96 -17.69 0.81 -1.42
CA TRP A 96 -16.79 0.03 -0.58
C TRP A 96 -15.44 0.74 -0.42
N VAL A 97 -14.81 1.15 -1.53
CA VAL A 97 -13.48 1.77 -1.51
C VAL A 97 -13.54 3.16 -0.89
N ARG A 98 -14.59 3.94 -1.18
CA ARG A 98 -14.82 5.24 -0.54
C ARG A 98 -14.81 5.10 0.98
N ASP A 99 -15.55 4.13 1.52
CA ASP A 99 -15.73 3.96 2.97
C ASP A 99 -14.43 3.52 3.65
N ARG A 100 -13.67 2.60 3.05
CA ARG A 100 -12.35 2.20 3.58
C ARG A 100 -11.32 3.32 3.53
N LEU A 101 -11.35 4.17 2.50
CA LEU A 101 -10.43 5.29 2.35
C LEU A 101 -10.84 6.54 3.13
N GLY A 102 -12.07 6.58 3.63
CA GLY A 102 -12.65 7.76 4.28
C GLY A 102 -12.83 8.94 3.32
N HIS A 103 -13.15 8.69 2.05
CA HIS A 103 -13.42 9.76 1.09
C HIS A 103 -14.78 10.41 1.37
N ALA A 104 -14.83 11.73 1.39
CA ALA A 104 -16.06 12.49 1.59
C ALA A 104 -17.05 12.37 0.41
N SER A 105 -16.57 11.97 -0.78
CA SER A 105 -17.39 11.81 -1.98
C SER A 105 -16.97 10.58 -2.78
N ILE A 106 -17.96 9.93 -3.42
CA ILE A 106 -17.74 8.87 -4.42
C ILE A 106 -16.94 9.40 -5.60
N THR A 107 -17.11 10.68 -5.97
CA THR A 107 -16.41 11.31 -7.10
C THR A 107 -14.88 11.22 -6.95
N THR A 108 -14.36 11.32 -5.72
CA THR A 108 -12.92 11.15 -5.45
C THR A 108 -12.46 9.72 -5.73
N THR A 109 -13.33 8.73 -5.50
CA THR A 109 -13.05 7.32 -5.76
C THR A 109 -13.22 6.97 -7.25
N THR A 110 -14.07 7.70 -8.00
CA THR A 110 -14.23 7.52 -9.45
C THR A 110 -12.92 7.72 -10.21
N ALA A 111 -11.96 8.46 -9.65
CA ALA A 111 -10.62 8.60 -10.20
C ALA A 111 -9.91 7.25 -10.42
N TYR A 112 -10.29 6.17 -9.75
CA TYR A 112 -9.70 4.85 -9.92
C TYR A 112 -10.37 3.97 -10.98
N VAL A 113 -11.52 4.39 -11.53
CA VAL A 113 -12.28 3.57 -12.49
C VAL A 113 -11.46 3.26 -13.74
N HIS A 114 -10.66 4.22 -14.24
CA HIS A 114 -9.78 3.99 -15.38
C HIS A 114 -8.73 2.89 -15.13
N CYS A 115 -8.43 2.56 -13.87
CA CYS A 115 -7.50 1.49 -13.54
C CYS A 115 -8.13 0.10 -13.73
N LEU A 116 -9.46 0.00 -13.77
CA LEU A 116 -10.16 -1.27 -14.01
C LEU A 116 -9.88 -1.78 -15.42
N ASP A 117 -9.96 -0.89 -16.41
CA ASP A 117 -9.69 -1.22 -17.82
C ASP A 117 -8.25 -1.71 -17.97
N MET A 118 -7.29 -0.97 -17.39
CA MET A 118 -5.87 -1.32 -17.41
C MET A 118 -5.59 -2.70 -16.77
N LEU A 119 -6.21 -3.01 -15.62
CA LEU A 119 -6.03 -4.31 -14.96
C LEU A 119 -6.71 -5.45 -15.73
N GLY A 120 -7.88 -5.18 -16.33
CA GLY A 120 -8.56 -6.13 -17.20
C GLY A 120 -7.71 -6.49 -18.43
N GLU A 121 -7.12 -5.50 -19.09
CA GLU A 121 -6.21 -5.69 -20.22
C GLU A 121 -4.96 -6.48 -19.84
N GLN A 122 -4.35 -6.19 -18.68
CA GLN A 122 -3.19 -6.96 -18.21
C GLN A 122 -3.50 -8.44 -18.01
N LEU A 123 -4.69 -8.74 -17.48
CA LEU A 123 -5.15 -10.12 -17.27
C LEU A 123 -5.40 -10.83 -18.61
N LEU A 124 -6.08 -10.16 -19.56
CA LEU A 124 -6.29 -10.68 -20.92
C LEU A 124 -4.95 -10.98 -21.61
N ASN A 125 -4.00 -10.04 -21.55
CA ASN A 125 -2.66 -10.20 -22.11
C ASN A 125 -1.86 -11.32 -21.44
N GLN A 126 -2.18 -11.69 -20.20
CA GLN A 126 -1.56 -12.84 -19.53
C GLN A 126 -2.14 -14.16 -20.05
N TYR A 127 -3.47 -14.25 -20.17
CA TYR A 127 -4.11 -15.45 -20.72
C TYR A 127 -3.71 -15.71 -22.18
N GLU A 128 -3.62 -14.67 -23.01
CA GLU A 128 -3.13 -14.80 -24.39
C GLU A 128 -1.72 -15.39 -24.44
N ARG A 129 -0.81 -14.91 -23.58
CA ARG A 129 0.57 -15.44 -23.48
C ARG A 129 0.60 -16.89 -23.01
N GLU A 130 -0.27 -17.29 -22.09
CA GLU A 130 -0.38 -18.67 -21.64
C GLU A 130 -0.93 -19.59 -22.74
N ILE A 131 -1.93 -19.13 -23.51
CA ILE A 131 -2.48 -19.85 -24.67
C ILE A 131 -1.42 -20.00 -25.77
N ASP A 132 -0.71 -18.92 -26.12
CA ASP A 132 0.36 -18.95 -27.11
C ASP A 132 1.49 -19.92 -26.70
N ALA A 133 1.86 -19.92 -25.41
CA ALA A 133 2.85 -20.85 -24.89
C ALA A 133 2.40 -22.32 -24.99
N LEU A 134 1.11 -22.59 -24.77
CA LEU A 134 0.54 -23.93 -24.93
C LEU A 134 0.49 -24.38 -26.40
N LEU A 135 0.16 -23.47 -27.32
CA LEU A 135 0.12 -23.74 -28.76
C LEU A 135 1.53 -24.02 -29.31
N ILE A 136 2.53 -23.21 -28.94
CA ILE A 136 3.93 -23.40 -29.34
C ILE A 136 4.52 -24.71 -28.76
N ALA A 137 4.10 -25.10 -27.55
CA ALA A 137 4.52 -26.37 -26.94
C ALA A 137 3.92 -27.59 -27.64
N GLY A 138 2.74 -27.47 -28.25
CA GLY A 138 2.05 -28.53 -29.00
C GLY A 138 2.60 -28.78 -30.40
N GLU A 139 3.23 -27.80 -31.04
CA GLU A 139 3.82 -27.94 -32.39
C GLU A 139 5.18 -28.68 -32.40
N LYS A 140 5.75 -29.00 -31.24
CA LYS A 140 7.05 -29.71 -31.11
C LYS A 140 6.95 -31.23 -30.99
N GLN A 141 5.81 -31.84 -31.31
CA GLN A 141 5.61 -33.29 -31.42
C GLN A 141 5.44 -33.71 -32.88
#